data_AF-A0A7X6Z7X4-F1
#
_entry.id   AF-A0A7X6Z7X4-F1
#
_cell.length_a   1.000
_cell.length_b   1.000
_cell.length_c   1.000
_cell.angle_alpha   90.00
_cell.angle_beta   90.00
_cell.angle_gamma   90.00
#
_symmetry.space_group_name_H-M   'P 1'
#
loop_
_entity.id
_entity.type
_entity.pdbx_description
1 polymer ?
#
loop_
_entity_poly.entity_id
_entity_poly.type
_entity_poly.pdbx_seq_one_letter_code
_entity_poly.pdbx_strand_id
1 'polypeptide(L)'
;MADKIPDSDALMAWKADKDRLPILQRRASQLRKKLQDAESKIKDQETVLAGEQADVDRLAGKSLGNYILSLSRKMDARRQKEEAELVAARHRLDELKEEQRYLQQALLEQQEQIMGASQAEHAWNQALVDLKSSLRAETAHTLADRYRERESALTQINGQVGEIEQARTVARRAQATADAMLERLRSAEGWSSYDVWFKGGIVTHMAKYNHLDAASDLMSHLSAQLRDLRSELADIRMDLGDSLNTYTSGTRALDYFFDNIFTDLSVRDRVREDLDTVQRIKGKLHQVERELDQKRSQAKAQAVVLQHQLQELLLQYADAKGN
;
A
#
# COMPACT_ATOMS: atom_id res chain seq x y z
N MET A 1 22.74 24.27 25.09
CA MET A 1 21.62 25.24 25.01
C MET A 1 20.37 24.41 25.14
N ALA A 2 19.58 24.61 26.20
CA ALA A 2 18.34 23.87 26.37
C ALA A 2 17.40 24.33 25.25
N ASP A 3 17.21 23.50 24.22
CA ASP A 3 16.19 23.76 23.22
C ASP A 3 14.86 23.80 23.95
N LYS A 4 14.25 24.99 23.94
CA LYS A 4 13.00 25.25 24.64
C LYS A 4 11.96 24.33 24.02
N ILE A 5 11.38 23.44 24.82
CA ILE A 5 10.29 22.58 24.36
C ILE A 5 9.21 23.51 23.75
N PRO A 6 8.87 23.36 22.46
CA PRO A 6 7.88 24.22 21.82
C PRO A 6 6.52 24.00 22.47
N ASP A 7 5.74 25.08 22.59
CA ASP A 7 4.36 25.01 23.07
C ASP A 7 3.44 24.27 22.08
N SER A 8 2.23 23.92 22.53
CA SER A 8 1.26 23.19 21.70
C SER A 8 0.83 23.98 20.47
N ASP A 9 0.78 25.32 20.55
CA ASP A 9 0.40 26.18 19.43
C ASP A 9 1.43 26.14 18.28
N ALA A 10 2.72 26.24 18.60
CA ALA A 10 3.80 26.10 17.64
C ALA A 10 3.83 24.71 17.01
N LEU A 11 3.61 23.66 17.82
CA LEU A 11 3.47 22.30 17.34
C LEU A 11 2.30 22.18 16.34
N MET A 12 1.12 22.69 16.68
CA MET A 12 -0.05 22.62 15.81
C MET A 12 0.11 23.42 14.52
N ALA A 13 0.81 24.56 14.56
CA ALA A 13 1.16 25.32 13.36
C ALA A 13 2.06 24.50 12.42
N TRP A 14 3.13 23.89 12.95
CA TRP A 14 4.00 23.02 12.14
C TRP A 14 3.28 21.80 11.59
N LYS A 15 2.35 21.21 12.35
CA LYS A 15 1.50 20.13 11.87
C LYS A 15 0.64 20.56 10.69
N ALA A 16 -0.01 21.73 10.78
CA ALA A 16 -0.86 22.25 9.71
C ALA A 16 -0.06 22.49 8.42
N ASP A 17 1.16 23.01 8.52
CA ASP A 17 2.03 23.23 7.36
C ASP A 17 2.61 21.92 6.81
N LYS A 18 2.97 20.97 7.68
CA LYS A 18 3.33 19.60 7.28
C LYS A 18 2.20 18.91 6.53
N ASP A 19 0.96 19.00 7.02
CA ASP A 19 -0.20 18.34 6.41
C ASP A 19 -0.52 18.90 5.00
N ARG A 20 -0.05 20.12 4.67
CA ARG A 20 -0.16 20.72 3.33
C ARG A 20 0.91 20.21 2.36
N LEU A 21 2.04 19.71 2.83
CA LEU A 21 3.19 19.31 2.00
C LEU A 21 2.81 18.36 0.85
N PRO A 22 2.00 17.29 1.04
CA PRO A 22 1.64 16.39 -0.06
C PRO A 22 0.81 17.07 -1.16
N ILE A 23 -0.06 18.02 -0.77
CA ILE A 23 -0.87 18.81 -1.71
C ILE A 23 0.04 19.73 -2.51
N LEU A 24 0.99 20.38 -1.86
CA LEU A 24 1.94 21.28 -2.49
C LEU A 24 2.84 20.53 -3.49
N GLN A 25 3.36 19.37 -3.11
CA GLN A 25 4.15 18.50 -3.98
C GLN A 25 3.35 18.03 -5.21
N ARG A 26 2.08 17.65 -5.02
CA ARG A 26 1.20 17.26 -6.13
C ARG A 26 1.02 18.43 -7.12
N ARG A 27 0.74 19.64 -6.63
CA ARG A 27 0.62 20.83 -7.50
C ARG A 27 1.92 21.13 -8.24
N ALA A 28 3.07 21.06 -7.58
CA ALA A 28 4.38 21.24 -8.23
C ALA A 28 4.61 20.22 -9.35
N SER A 29 4.24 18.95 -9.14
CA SER A 29 4.34 17.94 -10.20
C SER A 29 3.44 18.22 -11.41
N GLN A 30 2.23 18.75 -11.19
CA GLN A 30 1.33 19.16 -12.27
C GLN A 30 1.88 20.38 -13.03
N LEU A 31 2.43 21.37 -12.33
CA LEU A 31 3.08 22.54 -12.94
C LEU A 31 4.29 22.12 -13.78
N ARG A 32 5.13 21.20 -13.29
CA ARG A 32 6.26 20.64 -14.05
C ARG A 32 5.82 19.97 -15.34
N LYS A 33 4.73 19.18 -15.31
CA LYS A 33 4.17 18.56 -16.53
C LYS A 33 3.71 19.62 -17.54
N LYS A 34 2.95 20.63 -17.09
CA LYS A 34 2.52 21.74 -17.94
C LYS A 34 3.69 22.51 -18.55
N LEU A 35 4.74 22.75 -17.75
CA LEU A 35 5.95 23.42 -18.22
C LEU A 35 6.65 22.60 -19.30
N GLN A 36 6.80 21.29 -19.10
CA GLN A 36 7.36 20.38 -20.10
C GLN A 36 6.54 20.37 -21.40
N ASP A 37 5.21 20.37 -21.29
CA ASP A 37 4.31 20.44 -22.45
C ASP A 37 4.47 21.79 -23.19
N ALA A 38 4.57 22.90 -22.46
CA ALA A 38 4.81 24.22 -23.03
C ALA A 38 6.17 24.30 -23.74
N GLU A 39 7.23 23.75 -23.12
CA GLU A 39 8.57 23.65 -23.72
C GLU A 39 8.57 22.83 -25.01
N SER A 40 7.84 21.71 -25.05
CA SER A 40 7.67 20.93 -26.27
C SER A 40 6.96 21.74 -27.36
N LYS A 41 5.87 22.43 -27.02
CA LYS A 41 5.13 23.28 -27.98
C LYS A 41 5.97 24.43 -28.50
N ILE A 42 6.81 25.04 -27.66
CA ILE A 42 7.75 26.09 -28.07
C ILE A 42 8.71 25.53 -29.12
N LYS A 43 9.30 24.36 -28.87
CA LYS A 43 10.23 23.72 -29.80
C LYS A 43 9.57 23.39 -31.16
N ASP A 44 8.34 22.87 -31.12
CA ASP A 44 7.57 22.58 -32.33
C ASP A 44 7.26 23.87 -33.10
N GLN A 45 6.85 24.93 -32.39
CA GLN A 45 6.54 26.23 -32.97
C GLN A 45 7.77 26.94 -33.54
N GLU A 46 8.96 26.79 -32.93
CA GLU A 46 10.23 27.29 -33.48
C GLU A 46 10.58 26.61 -34.81
N THR A 47 10.21 25.33 -34.96
CA THR A 47 10.37 24.60 -36.23
C THR A 47 9.42 25.15 -37.30
N VAL A 48 8.16 25.41 -36.94
CA VAL A 48 7.18 26.05 -37.84
C VAL A 48 7.68 27.43 -38.26
N LEU A 49 8.12 28.25 -37.31
CA LEU A 49 8.63 29.60 -37.57
C LEU A 49 9.83 29.59 -38.54
N ALA A 50 10.74 28.63 -38.40
CA ALA A 50 11.86 28.47 -39.33
C ALA A 50 11.41 28.11 -40.76
N GLY A 51 10.35 27.30 -40.89
CA GLY A 51 9.71 26.99 -42.17
C GLY A 51 9.11 28.22 -42.84
N GLU A 52 8.28 28.96 -42.10
CA GLU A 52 7.64 30.21 -42.59
C GLU A 52 8.70 31.25 -43.01
N GLN A 53 9.76 31.41 -42.21
CA GLN A 53 10.86 32.32 -42.55
C GLN A 53 11.57 31.90 -43.84
N ALA A 54 11.81 30.59 -44.04
CA ALA A 54 12.45 30.08 -45.26
C ALA A 54 11.56 30.25 -46.51
N ASP A 55 10.23 30.19 -46.37
CA ASP A 55 9.30 30.43 -47.47
C ASP A 55 9.24 31.92 -47.84
N VAL A 56 9.23 32.83 -46.86
CA VAL A 56 9.38 34.28 -47.07
C VAL A 56 10.71 34.58 -47.78
N ASP A 57 11.83 34.03 -47.30
CA ASP A 57 13.17 34.24 -47.87
C ASP A 57 13.25 33.72 -49.32
N ARG A 58 12.60 32.58 -49.62
CA ARG A 58 12.54 32.02 -50.98
C ARG A 58 11.76 32.90 -51.94
N LEU A 59 10.69 33.54 -51.47
CA LEU A 59 9.94 34.51 -52.29
C LEU A 59 10.71 35.82 -52.49
N ALA A 60 11.47 36.27 -51.49
CA ALA A 60 12.33 37.45 -51.60
C ALA A 60 13.51 37.21 -52.58
N GLY A 61 14.16 36.04 -52.54
CA GLY A 61 15.32 35.71 -53.38
C GLY A 61 15.00 35.46 -54.86
N LYS A 62 13.75 35.08 -55.20
CA LYS A 62 13.31 34.86 -56.59
C LYS A 62 12.99 36.16 -57.36
N SER A 63 13.17 37.32 -56.73
CA SER A 63 12.84 38.65 -57.28
C SER A 63 13.73 39.14 -58.43
N LEU A 64 14.84 38.46 -58.77
CA LEU A 64 15.84 38.97 -59.74
C LEU A 64 15.76 38.35 -61.14
N GLY A 65 14.73 37.55 -61.46
CA GLY A 65 14.64 36.79 -62.71
C GLY A 65 13.45 37.12 -63.62
N ASN A 66 13.45 38.30 -64.25
CA ASN A 66 12.97 38.56 -65.63
C ASN A 66 11.59 38.11 -66.18
N TYR A 67 10.53 37.79 -65.40
CA TYR A 67 9.24 37.40 -66.02
C TYR A 67 7.98 38.10 -65.46
N ILE A 68 7.47 39.05 -66.27
CA ILE A 68 6.05 39.34 -66.59
C ILE A 68 5.16 40.04 -65.54
N LEU A 69 4.58 41.18 -65.94
CA LEU A 69 3.68 42.08 -65.16
C LEU A 69 2.43 41.40 -64.56
N SER A 70 1.85 40.38 -65.19
CA SER A 70 0.67 39.65 -64.69
C SER A 70 0.99 38.67 -63.56
N LEU A 71 2.24 38.25 -63.43
CA LEU A 71 2.73 37.44 -62.32
C LEU A 71 3.00 38.29 -61.07
N SER A 72 3.36 39.57 -61.21
CA SER A 72 3.65 40.47 -60.09
C SER A 72 2.52 40.50 -59.07
N ARG A 73 1.29 40.76 -59.49
CA ARG A 73 0.14 40.89 -58.57
C ARG A 73 -0.15 39.61 -57.78
N LYS A 74 0.01 38.44 -58.41
CA LYS A 74 -0.19 37.13 -57.78
C LYS A 74 0.96 36.77 -56.84
N MET A 75 2.18 37.19 -57.19
CA MET A 75 3.37 37.05 -56.35
C MET A 75 3.33 37.98 -55.13
N ASP A 76 2.83 39.21 -55.29
CA ASP A 76 2.62 40.16 -54.19
C ASP A 76 1.57 39.63 -53.19
N ALA A 77 0.45 39.10 -53.70
CA ALA A 77 -0.56 38.47 -52.85
C ALA A 77 -0.02 37.23 -52.11
N ARG A 78 0.82 36.41 -52.77
CA ARG A 78 1.46 35.27 -52.14
C ARG A 78 2.45 35.71 -51.06
N ARG A 79 3.30 36.69 -51.34
CA ARG A 79 4.26 37.24 -50.37
C ARG A 79 3.57 37.81 -49.13
N GLN A 80 2.49 38.58 -49.31
CA GLN A 80 1.69 39.09 -48.19
C GLN A 80 1.12 37.96 -47.32
N LYS A 81 0.72 36.85 -47.94
CA LYS A 81 0.24 35.67 -47.22
C LYS A 81 1.34 35.04 -46.35
N GLU A 82 2.51 34.75 -46.93
CA GLU A 82 3.62 34.16 -46.17
C GLU A 82 4.13 35.12 -45.07
N GLU A 83 4.17 36.43 -45.34
CA GLU A 83 4.53 37.44 -44.32
C GLU A 83 3.52 37.46 -43.16
N ALA A 84 2.21 37.32 -43.44
CA ALA A 84 1.18 37.21 -42.42
C ALA A 84 1.28 35.90 -41.63
N GLU A 85 1.57 34.78 -42.29
CA GLU A 85 1.80 33.47 -41.67
C GLU A 85 3.03 33.50 -40.74
N LEU A 86 4.12 34.15 -41.17
CA LEU A 86 5.31 34.39 -40.35
C LEU A 86 5.00 35.24 -39.11
N VAL A 87 4.25 36.35 -39.25
CA VAL A 87 3.87 37.20 -38.12
C VAL A 87 2.98 36.43 -37.13
N ALA A 88 2.01 35.66 -37.62
CA ALA A 88 1.16 34.82 -36.79
C ALA A 88 1.98 33.76 -36.04
N ALA A 89 2.95 33.12 -36.71
CA ALA A 89 3.83 32.14 -36.11
C ALA A 89 4.73 32.74 -35.00
N ARG A 90 5.21 33.99 -35.19
CA ARG A 90 5.96 34.74 -34.16
C ARG A 90 5.10 35.07 -32.95
N HIS A 91 3.91 35.63 -33.18
CA HIS A 91 2.98 35.93 -32.10
C HIS A 91 2.65 34.69 -31.27
N ARG A 92 2.42 33.55 -31.93
CA ARG A 92 2.15 32.29 -31.25
C ARG A 92 3.33 31.80 -30.42
N LEU A 93 4.55 31.98 -30.92
CA LEU A 93 5.76 31.66 -30.16
C LEU A 93 5.90 32.55 -28.91
N ASP A 94 5.61 33.83 -29.05
CA ASP A 94 5.66 34.79 -27.94
C ASP A 94 4.62 34.44 -26.86
N GLU A 95 3.37 34.11 -27.24
CA GLU A 95 2.35 33.62 -26.31
C GLU A 95 2.80 32.40 -25.51
N LEU A 96 3.39 31.40 -26.18
CA LEU A 96 3.88 30.19 -25.53
C LEU A 96 5.06 30.48 -24.58
N LYS A 97 5.93 31.43 -24.95
CA LYS A 97 7.05 31.86 -24.09
C LYS A 97 6.56 32.61 -22.85
N GLU A 98 5.52 33.43 -22.95
CA GLU A 98 4.90 34.05 -21.78
C GLU A 98 4.21 33.01 -20.88
N GLU A 99 3.51 32.02 -21.47
CA GLU A 99 2.96 30.88 -20.71
C GLU A 99 4.06 30.12 -19.97
N GLN A 100 5.18 29.84 -20.63
CA GLN A 100 6.34 29.19 -20.03
C GLN A 100 6.89 30.00 -18.84
N ARG A 101 7.09 31.31 -18.99
CA ARG A 101 7.56 32.19 -17.90
C ARG A 101 6.62 32.20 -16.71
N TYR A 102 5.32 32.31 -16.97
CA TYR A 102 4.30 32.22 -15.93
C TYR A 102 4.37 30.88 -15.17
N LEU A 103 4.47 29.77 -15.90
CA LEU A 103 4.57 28.43 -15.29
C LEU A 103 5.87 28.25 -14.50
N GLN A 104 6.99 28.81 -14.97
CA GLN A 104 8.27 28.80 -14.25
C GLN A 104 8.18 29.58 -12.94
N GLN A 105 7.60 30.79 -12.96
CA GLN A 105 7.42 31.60 -11.76
C GLN A 105 6.49 30.89 -10.76
N ALA A 106 5.34 30.39 -11.23
CA ALA A 106 4.41 29.64 -10.37
C ALA A 106 5.07 28.40 -9.75
N LEU A 107 5.96 27.71 -10.49
CA LEU A 107 6.70 26.58 -9.97
C LEU A 107 7.72 26.99 -8.90
N LEU A 108 8.37 28.15 -9.04
CA LEU A 108 9.32 28.67 -8.07
C LEU A 108 8.62 29.06 -6.76
N GLU A 109 7.51 29.80 -6.84
CA GLU A 109 6.67 30.13 -5.68
C GLU A 109 6.17 28.85 -4.99
N GLN A 110 5.75 27.85 -5.77
CA GLN A 110 5.32 26.56 -5.24
C GLN A 110 6.47 25.80 -4.55
N GLN A 111 7.70 25.90 -5.05
CA GLN A 111 8.89 25.28 -4.46
C GLN A 111 9.27 25.94 -3.14
N GLU A 112 9.16 27.26 -3.03
CA GLU A 112 9.37 27.99 -1.78
C GLU A 112 8.38 27.56 -0.70
N GLN A 113 7.10 27.43 -1.04
CA GLN A 113 6.07 26.88 -0.13
C GLN A 113 6.39 25.44 0.29
N ILE A 114 6.87 24.61 -0.63
CA ILE A 114 7.31 23.23 -0.31
C ILE A 114 8.48 23.26 0.66
N MET A 115 9.46 24.15 0.47
CA MET A 115 10.60 24.27 1.38
C MET A 115 10.15 24.66 2.79
N GLY A 116 9.29 25.67 2.92
CA GLY A 116 8.72 26.07 4.22
C GLY A 116 7.96 24.91 4.90
N ALA A 117 7.08 24.23 4.17
CA ALA A 117 6.34 23.07 4.68
C ALA A 117 7.27 21.89 5.04
N SER A 118 8.35 21.68 4.28
CA SER A 118 9.37 20.66 4.58
C SER A 118 10.12 21.01 5.86
N GLN A 119 10.49 22.27 6.06
CA GLN A 119 11.14 22.72 7.30
C GLN A 119 10.21 22.55 8.51
N ALA A 120 8.92 22.91 8.37
CA ALA A 120 7.91 22.66 9.38
C ALA A 120 7.76 21.17 9.71
N GLU A 121 7.81 20.29 8.70
CA GLU A 121 7.82 18.84 8.92
C GLU A 121 9.03 18.37 9.72
N HIS A 122 10.23 18.88 9.40
CA HIS A 122 11.45 18.56 10.14
C HIS A 122 11.36 19.05 11.60
N ALA A 123 10.93 20.30 11.81
CA ALA A 123 10.74 20.88 13.13
C ALA A 123 9.70 20.10 13.96
N TRP A 124 8.57 19.73 13.36
CA TRP A 124 7.56 18.88 13.98
C TRP A 124 8.11 17.52 14.40
N ASN A 125 8.82 16.84 13.49
CA ASN A 125 9.36 15.50 13.77
C ASN A 125 10.42 15.56 14.88
N GLN A 126 11.31 16.56 14.85
CA GLN A 126 12.33 16.78 15.86
C GLN A 126 11.71 17.09 17.22
N ALA A 127 10.76 18.03 17.27
CA ALA A 127 10.07 18.38 18.51
C ALA A 127 9.32 17.19 19.13
N LEU A 128 8.70 16.32 18.32
CA LEU A 128 8.11 15.09 18.84
C LEU A 128 9.14 14.14 19.46
N VAL A 129 10.34 14.02 18.87
CA VAL A 129 11.41 13.20 19.42
C VAL A 129 11.87 13.77 20.76
N ASP A 130 12.09 15.08 20.84
CA ASP A 130 12.58 15.76 22.03
C ASP A 130 11.54 15.78 23.16
N LEU A 131 10.26 15.93 22.82
CA LEU A 131 9.16 15.87 23.77
C LEU A 131 9.01 14.46 24.36
N LYS A 132 9.09 13.43 23.52
CA LYS A 132 9.06 12.02 23.97
C LYS A 132 10.26 11.68 24.84
N SER A 133 11.47 12.11 24.46
CA SER A 133 12.67 11.83 25.24
C SER A 133 12.64 12.55 26.60
N SER A 134 12.21 13.81 26.62
CA SER A 134 12.03 14.59 27.84
C SER A 134 10.98 13.99 28.76
N LEU A 135 9.81 13.61 28.21
CA LEU A 135 8.72 13.00 28.98
C LEU A 135 9.14 11.64 29.55
N ARG A 136 9.92 10.84 28.84
CA ARG A 136 10.47 9.56 29.33
C ARG A 136 11.53 9.75 30.41
N ALA A 137 12.33 10.83 30.34
CA ALA A 137 13.37 11.12 31.31
C ALA A 137 12.82 11.65 32.65
N GLU A 138 11.57 12.14 32.67
CA GLU A 138 10.98 12.70 33.87
C GLU A 138 10.40 11.61 34.79
N THR A 139 10.99 11.47 35.98
CA THR A 139 10.70 10.38 36.93
C THR A 139 9.63 10.73 37.95
N ALA A 140 9.29 12.02 38.11
CA ALA A 140 8.36 12.51 39.13
C ALA A 140 7.17 13.29 38.53
N HIS A 141 6.74 12.94 37.31
CA HIS A 141 5.64 13.61 36.63
C HIS A 141 4.52 12.61 36.30
N THR A 142 3.29 12.89 36.74
CA THR A 142 2.13 12.00 36.54
C THR A 142 1.81 11.76 35.06
N LEU A 143 2.10 12.73 34.17
CA LEU A 143 1.99 12.53 32.72
C LEU A 143 3.04 11.54 32.18
N ALA A 144 4.25 11.52 32.75
CA ALA A 144 5.30 10.60 32.32
C ALA A 144 4.96 9.15 32.67
N ASP A 145 4.36 8.90 33.85
CA ASP A 145 3.86 7.58 34.24
C ASP A 145 2.73 7.12 33.32
N ARG A 146 1.72 7.97 33.09
CA ARG A 146 0.61 7.68 32.17
C ARG A 146 1.10 7.42 30.75
N TYR A 147 2.08 8.18 30.27
CA TYR A 147 2.66 7.98 28.94
C TYR A 147 3.39 6.63 28.86
N ARG A 148 4.23 6.29 29.85
CA ARG A 148 4.94 4.99 29.89
C ARG A 148 3.98 3.80 29.93
N GLU A 149 2.93 3.88 30.74
CA GLU A 149 1.88 2.85 30.80
C GLU A 149 1.21 2.63 29.44
N ARG A 150 0.80 3.72 28.77
CA ARG A 150 0.11 3.67 27.47
C ARG A 150 1.04 3.22 26.34
N GLU A 151 2.31 3.62 26.38
CA GLU A 151 3.34 3.21 25.43
C GLU A 151 3.66 1.71 25.57
N SER A 152 3.74 1.21 26.80
CA SER A 152 3.87 -0.22 27.08
C SER A 152 2.66 -1.01 26.54
N ALA A 153 1.44 -0.54 26.83
CA ALA A 153 0.22 -1.16 26.33
C ALA A 153 0.15 -1.17 24.78
N LEU A 154 0.57 -0.07 24.13
CA LEU A 154 0.63 0.01 22.67
C LEU A 154 1.63 -0.99 22.09
N THR A 155 2.79 -1.15 22.73
CA THR A 155 3.81 -2.10 22.31
C THR A 155 3.29 -3.54 22.40
N GLN A 156 2.63 -3.88 23.50
CA GLN A 156 2.00 -5.19 23.68
C GLN A 156 0.91 -5.46 22.63
N ILE A 157 0.01 -4.50 22.39
CA ILE A 157 -1.05 -4.66 21.37
C ILE A 157 -0.46 -4.81 19.96
N ASN A 158 0.61 -4.09 19.64
CA ASN A 158 1.28 -4.26 18.34
C ASN A 158 1.95 -5.63 18.21
N GLY A 159 2.52 -6.15 19.30
CA GLY A 159 3.01 -7.54 19.39
C GLY A 159 1.90 -8.53 19.06
N GLN A 160 0.77 -8.42 19.76
CA GLN A 160 -0.42 -9.27 19.54
C GLN A 160 -0.94 -9.20 18.10
N VAL A 161 -0.95 -8.01 17.47
CA VAL A 161 -1.31 -7.89 16.05
C VAL A 161 -0.34 -8.66 15.16
N GLY A 162 0.96 -8.60 15.45
CA GLY A 162 1.99 -9.35 14.74
C GLY A 162 1.80 -10.86 14.84
N GLU A 163 1.59 -11.37 16.06
CA GLU A 163 1.32 -12.79 16.32
C GLU A 163 0.04 -13.27 15.62
N ILE A 164 -1.04 -12.49 15.67
CA ILE A 164 -2.29 -12.80 14.96
C ILE A 164 -2.05 -12.92 13.45
N GLU A 165 -1.22 -12.08 12.84
CA GLU A 165 -0.90 -12.18 11.41
C GLU A 165 -0.08 -13.44 11.08
N GLN A 166 0.79 -13.89 11.98
CA GLN A 166 1.53 -15.15 11.84
C GLN A 166 0.54 -16.34 11.85
N ALA A 167 -0.34 -16.41 12.85
CA ALA A 167 -1.38 -17.44 12.91
C ALA A 167 -2.30 -17.44 11.68
N ARG A 168 -2.69 -16.26 11.17
CA ARG A 168 -3.48 -16.15 9.93
C ARG A 168 -2.74 -16.68 8.72
N THR A 169 -1.44 -16.41 8.63
CA THR A 169 -0.59 -16.91 7.54
C THR A 169 -0.56 -18.44 7.55
N VAL A 170 -0.36 -19.04 8.73
CA VAL A 170 -0.37 -20.50 8.89
C VAL A 170 -1.75 -21.10 8.61
N ALA A 171 -2.83 -20.46 9.09
CA ALA A 171 -4.20 -20.90 8.84
C ALA A 171 -4.55 -20.91 7.35
N ARG A 172 -4.19 -19.86 6.61
CA ARG A 172 -4.40 -19.78 5.16
C ARG A 172 -3.60 -20.81 4.39
N ARG A 173 -2.36 -21.07 4.83
CA ARG A 173 -1.53 -22.12 4.26
C ARG A 173 -2.19 -23.49 4.46
N ALA A 174 -2.71 -23.77 5.65
CA ALA A 174 -3.49 -24.98 5.94
C ALA A 174 -4.77 -25.10 5.10
N GLN A 175 -5.50 -23.99 4.90
CA GLN A 175 -6.68 -23.96 4.04
C GLN A 175 -6.32 -24.29 2.58
N ALA A 176 -5.24 -23.71 2.04
CA ALA A 176 -4.78 -23.99 0.69
C ALA A 176 -4.38 -25.45 0.50
N THR A 177 -3.71 -26.06 1.49
CA THR A 177 -3.38 -27.48 1.46
C THR A 177 -4.63 -28.36 1.58
N ALA A 178 -5.61 -27.99 2.42
CA ALA A 178 -6.90 -28.68 2.48
C ALA A 178 -7.66 -28.60 1.15
N ASP A 179 -7.62 -27.45 0.47
CA ASP A 179 -8.23 -27.28 -0.85
C ASP A 179 -7.58 -28.16 -1.92
N ALA A 180 -6.25 -28.17 -1.98
CA ALA A 180 -5.51 -29.06 -2.86
C ALA A 180 -5.84 -30.54 -2.57
N MET A 181 -5.97 -30.91 -1.29
CA MET A 181 -6.34 -32.27 -0.90
C MET A 181 -7.77 -32.62 -1.35
N LEU A 182 -8.74 -31.72 -1.19
CA LEU A 182 -10.11 -31.92 -1.67
C LEU A 182 -10.18 -32.09 -3.19
N GLU A 183 -9.40 -31.32 -3.94
CA GLU A 183 -9.32 -31.44 -5.41
C GLU A 183 -8.78 -32.82 -5.82
N ARG A 184 -7.72 -33.30 -5.16
CA ARG A 184 -7.13 -34.61 -5.41
C ARG A 184 -8.07 -35.75 -5.03
N LEU A 185 -8.72 -35.67 -3.87
CA LEU A 185 -9.68 -36.69 -3.41
C LEU A 185 -10.92 -36.75 -4.31
N ARG A 186 -11.46 -35.60 -4.75
CA ARG A 186 -12.59 -35.56 -5.72
C ARG A 186 -12.20 -36.15 -7.07
N SER A 187 -10.98 -35.87 -7.53
CA SER A 187 -10.44 -36.48 -8.73
C SER A 187 -10.33 -38.01 -8.56
N ALA A 188 -9.90 -38.50 -7.40
CA ALA A 188 -9.85 -39.94 -7.12
C ALA A 188 -11.23 -40.61 -6.99
N GLU A 189 -12.23 -39.93 -6.40
CA GLU A 189 -13.61 -40.42 -6.30
C GLU A 189 -14.29 -40.57 -7.68
N GLY A 190 -14.03 -39.62 -8.59
CA GLY A 190 -14.54 -39.67 -9.97
C GLY A 190 -14.07 -40.90 -10.76
N TRP A 191 -12.87 -41.42 -10.45
CA TRP A 191 -12.33 -42.65 -11.06
C TRP A 191 -12.81 -43.92 -10.34
N SER A 192 -13.18 -43.84 -9.06
CA SER A 192 -13.74 -44.97 -8.29
C SER A 192 -15.21 -45.26 -8.63
N SER A 193 -15.92 -44.31 -9.22
CA SER A 193 -17.35 -44.44 -9.59
C SER A 193 -17.56 -45.03 -11.00
N TYR A 194 -16.49 -45.23 -11.78
CA TYR A 194 -16.55 -46.02 -13.01
C TYR A 194 -16.53 -47.52 -12.65
N ASP A 195 -17.74 -48.08 -12.54
CA ASP A 195 -18.09 -49.50 -12.43
C ASP A 195 -17.70 -50.31 -13.70
N VAL A 196 -16.54 -50.01 -14.28
CA VAL A 196 -16.07 -50.57 -15.57
C VAL A 196 -14.78 -51.38 -15.38
N TRP A 197 -14.10 -51.27 -14.23
CA TRP A 197 -12.81 -51.93 -14.00
C TRP A 197 -12.85 -53.25 -13.23
N PHE A 198 -14.03 -53.73 -12.83
CA PHE A 198 -14.14 -55.01 -12.11
C PHE A 198 -14.20 -56.24 -13.04
N LYS A 199 -14.19 -56.06 -14.37
CA LYS A 199 -14.17 -57.14 -15.37
C LYS A 199 -12.93 -57.12 -16.27
N GLY A 200 -11.76 -57.30 -15.65
CA GLY A 200 -10.61 -57.96 -16.28
C GLY A 200 -9.52 -57.07 -16.88
N GLY A 201 -8.28 -57.35 -16.49
CA GLY A 201 -7.10 -57.19 -17.36
C GLY A 201 -6.11 -56.07 -17.05
N ILE A 202 -5.22 -56.30 -16.09
CA ILE A 202 -3.77 -55.97 -16.08
C ILE A 202 -3.30 -54.49 -16.20
N VAL A 203 -4.12 -53.46 -16.44
CA VAL A 203 -3.62 -52.04 -16.47
C VAL A 203 -4.04 -51.19 -15.26
N THR A 204 -4.53 -51.77 -14.16
CA THR A 204 -5.09 -50.99 -13.03
C THR A 204 -4.12 -50.63 -11.91
N HIS A 205 -2.91 -51.18 -11.87
CA HIS A 205 -2.05 -50.96 -10.71
C HIS A 205 -1.24 -49.65 -10.75
N MET A 206 -0.87 -49.11 -11.92
CA MET A 206 0.05 -47.96 -11.97
C MET A 206 -0.60 -46.58 -11.85
N ALA A 207 -1.89 -46.43 -12.16
CA ALA A 207 -2.60 -45.15 -12.02
C ALA A 207 -3.16 -44.90 -10.60
N LYS A 208 -3.29 -45.95 -9.77
CA LYS A 208 -3.79 -45.83 -8.39
C LYS A 208 -2.72 -45.37 -7.39
N TYR A 209 -1.43 -45.66 -7.61
CA TYR A 209 -0.38 -45.28 -6.66
C TYR A 209 -0.04 -43.78 -6.70
N ASN A 210 0.10 -43.18 -7.88
CA ASN A 210 0.52 -41.76 -7.98
C ASN A 210 -0.44 -40.76 -7.32
N HIS A 211 -1.75 -41.04 -7.29
CA HIS A 211 -2.74 -40.17 -6.66
C HIS A 211 -2.90 -40.41 -5.15
N LEU A 212 -2.66 -41.64 -4.68
CA LEU A 212 -2.68 -41.97 -3.25
C LEU A 212 -1.44 -41.45 -2.53
N ASP A 213 -0.26 -41.53 -3.16
CA ASP A 213 0.98 -40.99 -2.61
C ASP A 213 0.92 -39.46 -2.50
N ALA A 214 0.42 -38.77 -3.54
CA ALA A 214 0.22 -37.33 -3.50
C ALA A 214 -0.81 -36.86 -2.45
N ALA A 215 -1.86 -37.65 -2.21
CA ALA A 215 -2.83 -37.37 -1.15
C ALA A 215 -2.23 -37.58 0.25
N SER A 216 -1.38 -38.60 0.41
CA SER A 216 -0.63 -38.87 1.64
C SER A 216 0.37 -37.75 1.98
N ASP A 217 1.04 -37.20 0.96
CA ASP A 217 1.94 -36.05 1.13
C ASP A 217 1.16 -34.80 1.56
N LEU A 218 0.06 -34.48 0.88
CA LEU A 218 -0.81 -33.35 1.24
C LEU A 218 -1.39 -33.50 2.66
N MET A 219 -1.73 -34.73 3.06
CA MET A 219 -2.20 -35.02 4.41
C MET A 219 -1.11 -34.75 5.46
N SER A 220 0.11 -35.19 5.18
CA SER A 220 1.26 -34.95 6.06
C SER A 220 1.56 -33.46 6.18
N HIS A 221 1.50 -32.71 5.07
CA HIS A 221 1.63 -31.26 5.06
C HIS A 221 0.52 -30.57 5.86
N LEU A 222 -0.74 -30.96 5.67
CA LEU A 222 -1.87 -30.40 6.40
C LEU A 222 -1.73 -30.66 7.90
N SER A 223 -1.35 -31.88 8.29
CA SER A 223 -1.11 -32.23 9.68
C SER A 223 0.00 -31.40 10.31
N ALA A 224 1.11 -31.19 9.61
CA ALA A 224 2.20 -30.33 10.07
C ALA A 224 1.73 -28.86 10.22
N GLN A 225 1.04 -28.32 9.23
CA GLN A 225 0.53 -26.95 9.27
C GLN A 225 -0.51 -26.71 10.37
N LEU A 226 -1.31 -27.73 10.70
CA LEU A 226 -2.25 -27.68 11.83
C LEU A 226 -1.53 -27.69 13.18
N ARG A 227 -0.39 -28.39 13.30
CA ARG A 227 0.47 -28.33 14.50
C ARG A 227 1.13 -26.96 14.62
N ASP A 228 1.63 -26.42 13.52
CA ASP A 228 2.16 -25.04 13.50
C ASP A 228 1.06 -24.07 13.95
N LEU A 229 -0.15 -24.18 13.38
CA LEU A 229 -1.27 -23.31 13.75
C LEU A 229 -1.63 -23.44 15.23
N ARG A 230 -1.56 -24.66 15.79
CA ARG A 230 -1.77 -24.87 17.23
C ARG A 230 -0.73 -24.13 18.07
N SER A 231 0.53 -24.12 17.64
CA SER A 231 1.61 -23.38 18.31
C SER A 231 1.37 -21.87 18.25
N GLU A 232 1.15 -21.33 17.05
CA GLU A 232 0.91 -19.90 16.84
C GLU A 232 -0.28 -19.38 17.66
N LEU A 233 -1.37 -20.18 17.72
CA LEU A 233 -2.55 -19.82 18.49
C LEU A 233 -2.34 -19.95 20.01
N ALA A 234 -1.39 -20.77 20.46
CA ALA A 234 -1.02 -20.84 21.87
C ALA A 234 -0.21 -19.61 22.28
N ASP A 235 0.68 -19.12 21.42
CA ASP A 235 1.52 -17.95 21.66
C ASP A 235 0.68 -16.66 21.78
N ILE A 236 -0.28 -16.45 20.87
CA ILE A 236 -1.25 -15.34 20.93
C ILE A 236 -1.99 -15.29 22.29
N ARG A 237 -2.17 -16.44 22.93
CA ARG A 237 -2.88 -16.55 24.22
C ARG A 237 -1.98 -16.33 25.41
N MET A 238 -0.68 -16.56 25.26
CA MET A 238 0.31 -16.34 26.32
C MET A 238 0.65 -14.85 26.48
N ASP A 239 0.55 -14.03 25.42
CA ASP A 239 0.86 -12.59 25.48
C ASP A 239 -0.36 -11.66 25.78
N LEU A 240 -1.56 -12.23 25.87
CA LEU A 240 -2.81 -11.52 26.17
C LEU A 240 -3.10 -11.34 27.68
N GLY A 241 -2.04 -11.24 28.50
CA GLY A 241 -2.09 -11.12 29.97
C GLY A 241 -3.42 -10.67 30.59
N ASP A 242 -4.02 -11.59 31.35
CA ASP A 242 -5.08 -11.47 32.38
C ASP A 242 -6.36 -10.62 32.13
N SER A 243 -6.51 -9.95 31.00
CA SER A 243 -7.68 -9.09 30.70
C SER A 243 -8.79 -9.78 29.92
N LEU A 244 -8.57 -11.03 29.47
CA LEU A 244 -9.58 -11.87 28.80
C LEU A 244 -10.01 -13.07 29.65
N ASN A 245 -10.00 -12.90 30.98
CA ASN A 245 -10.46 -13.90 31.95
C ASN A 245 -11.99 -13.85 32.16
N THR A 246 -12.77 -13.76 31.08
CA THR A 246 -14.17 -14.19 31.10
C THR A 246 -14.24 -15.42 30.23
N TYR A 247 -14.50 -16.58 30.86
CA TYR A 247 -14.44 -17.95 30.34
C TYR A 247 -13.06 -18.62 30.43
N THR A 248 -12.90 -19.39 31.51
CA THR A 248 -11.81 -20.28 31.96
C THR A 248 -11.37 -21.36 30.94
N SER A 249 -11.42 -21.16 29.63
CA SER A 249 -11.27 -22.27 28.67
C SER A 249 -10.69 -21.89 27.33
N GLY A 250 -9.86 -20.85 27.23
CA GLY A 250 -9.06 -20.62 26.03
C GLY A 250 -8.29 -21.88 25.65
N THR A 251 -7.28 -22.27 26.44
CA THR A 251 -6.42 -23.44 26.19
C THR A 251 -7.22 -24.72 25.93
N ARG A 252 -8.19 -25.02 26.81
CA ARG A 252 -9.07 -26.18 26.68
C ARG A 252 -9.91 -26.17 25.39
N ALA A 253 -10.35 -25.02 24.90
CA ALA A 253 -11.11 -24.94 23.65
C ALA A 253 -10.24 -25.15 22.41
N LEU A 254 -8.96 -24.71 22.40
CA LEU A 254 -8.07 -25.06 21.29
C LEU A 254 -7.62 -26.50 21.35
N ASP A 255 -7.29 -27.01 22.53
CA ASP A 255 -6.91 -28.41 22.68
C ASP A 255 -8.07 -29.29 22.20
N TYR A 256 -9.31 -29.02 22.65
CA TYR A 256 -10.50 -29.71 22.16
C TYR A 256 -10.72 -29.57 20.63
N PHE A 257 -10.53 -28.37 20.08
CA PHE A 257 -10.66 -28.13 18.64
C PHE A 257 -9.64 -28.93 17.82
N PHE A 258 -8.36 -28.87 18.20
CA PHE A 258 -7.29 -29.55 17.50
C PHE A 258 -7.32 -31.06 17.73
N ASP A 259 -7.65 -31.53 18.92
CA ASP A 259 -7.80 -32.96 19.21
C ASP A 259 -8.91 -33.57 18.35
N ASN A 260 -10.04 -32.87 18.16
CA ASN A 260 -11.08 -33.31 17.22
C ASN A 260 -10.57 -33.35 15.77
N ILE A 261 -9.79 -32.36 15.33
CA ILE A 261 -9.20 -32.34 13.98
C ILE A 261 -8.20 -33.50 13.81
N PHE A 262 -7.30 -33.70 14.75
CA PHE A 262 -6.30 -34.78 14.66
C PHE A 262 -6.95 -36.16 14.78
N THR A 263 -8.03 -36.29 15.57
CA THR A 263 -8.84 -37.52 15.62
C THR A 263 -9.51 -37.76 14.27
N ASP A 264 -10.16 -36.76 13.68
CA ASP A 264 -10.78 -36.83 12.34
C ASP A 264 -9.75 -37.28 11.28
N LEU A 265 -8.50 -36.79 11.37
CA LEU A 265 -7.39 -37.13 10.46
C LEU A 265 -6.81 -38.53 10.67
N SER A 266 -6.95 -39.11 11.86
CA SER A 266 -6.36 -40.41 12.21
C SER A 266 -7.14 -41.60 11.66
N VAL A 267 -8.41 -41.39 11.29
CA VAL A 267 -9.27 -42.40 10.65
C VAL A 267 -8.90 -42.46 9.17
N ARG A 268 -8.34 -43.59 8.73
CA ARG A 268 -7.93 -43.83 7.35
C ARG A 268 -8.48 -45.17 6.92
N ASP A 269 -9.45 -45.20 6.02
CA ASP A 269 -9.88 -46.45 5.35
C ASP A 269 -10.66 -46.23 4.04
N ARG A 270 -11.25 -45.05 3.80
CA ARG A 270 -12.06 -44.77 2.59
C ARG A 270 -11.94 -43.33 2.07
N VAL A 271 -11.78 -43.18 0.75
CA VAL A 271 -11.71 -41.88 0.04
C VAL A 271 -12.88 -40.93 0.38
N ARG A 272 -14.10 -41.46 0.57
CA ARG A 272 -15.27 -40.66 0.97
C ARG A 272 -15.17 -40.13 2.41
N GLU A 273 -14.64 -40.94 3.32
CA GLU A 273 -14.45 -40.54 4.72
C GLU A 273 -13.34 -39.48 4.82
N ASP A 274 -12.27 -39.61 4.03
CA ASP A 274 -11.20 -38.60 3.91
C ASP A 274 -11.74 -37.27 3.36
N LEU A 275 -12.63 -37.32 2.37
CA LEU A 275 -13.22 -36.12 1.76
C LEU A 275 -14.10 -35.36 2.77
N ASP A 276 -14.95 -36.06 3.52
CA ASP A 276 -15.78 -35.46 4.57
C ASP A 276 -14.92 -34.89 5.70
N THR A 277 -13.88 -35.60 6.12
CA THR A 277 -12.91 -35.15 7.13
C THR A 277 -12.23 -33.84 6.71
N VAL A 278 -11.66 -33.77 5.50
CA VAL A 278 -10.97 -32.57 5.03
C VAL A 278 -11.95 -31.39 4.86
N GLN A 279 -13.20 -31.64 4.45
CA GLN A 279 -14.22 -30.58 4.42
C GLN A 279 -14.53 -30.02 5.81
N ARG A 280 -14.66 -30.88 6.84
CA ARG A 280 -14.85 -30.44 8.24
C ARG A 280 -13.67 -29.60 8.71
N ILE A 281 -12.44 -30.03 8.42
CA ILE A 281 -11.21 -29.31 8.77
C ILE A 281 -11.16 -27.94 8.09
N LYS A 282 -11.50 -27.88 6.80
CA LYS A 282 -11.59 -26.60 6.08
C LYS A 282 -12.61 -25.65 6.72
N GLY A 283 -13.80 -26.15 7.06
CA GLY A 283 -14.82 -25.35 7.77
C GLY A 283 -14.32 -24.79 9.11
N LYS A 284 -13.65 -25.63 9.89
CA LYS A 284 -12.97 -25.29 11.15
C LYS A 284 -11.87 -24.23 10.94
N LEU A 285 -11.03 -24.38 9.93
CA LEU A 285 -9.98 -23.40 9.57
C LEU A 285 -10.55 -22.04 9.16
N HIS A 286 -11.67 -22.01 8.43
CA HIS A 286 -12.34 -20.74 8.12
C HIS A 286 -12.94 -20.07 9.35
N GLN A 287 -13.43 -20.84 10.33
CA GLN A 287 -13.88 -20.27 11.60
C GLN A 287 -12.70 -19.62 12.35
N VAL A 288 -11.57 -20.32 12.45
CA VAL A 288 -10.35 -19.79 13.08
C VAL A 288 -9.90 -18.50 12.39
N GLU A 289 -9.87 -18.46 11.05
CA GLU A 289 -9.49 -17.25 10.32
C GLU A 289 -10.43 -16.07 10.64
N ARG A 290 -11.75 -16.29 10.68
CA ARG A 290 -12.72 -15.25 11.03
C ARG A 290 -12.50 -14.71 12.45
N GLU A 291 -12.25 -15.59 13.41
CA GLU A 291 -11.97 -15.19 14.80
C GLU A 291 -10.67 -14.38 14.90
N LEU A 292 -9.61 -14.79 14.19
CA LEU A 292 -8.36 -14.05 14.11
C LEU A 292 -8.55 -12.67 13.46
N ASP A 293 -9.35 -12.57 12.40
CA ASP A 293 -9.65 -11.30 11.75
C ASP A 293 -10.44 -10.33 12.64
N GLN A 294 -11.40 -10.85 13.41
CA GLN A 294 -12.13 -10.07 14.39
C GLN A 294 -11.19 -9.54 15.49
N LYS A 295 -10.38 -10.40 16.09
CA LYS A 295 -9.41 -10.03 17.14
C LYS A 295 -8.39 -9.00 16.64
N ARG A 296 -7.85 -9.22 15.43
CA ARG A 296 -6.95 -8.29 14.77
C ARG A 296 -7.59 -6.91 14.61
N SER A 297 -8.83 -6.86 14.16
CA SER A 297 -9.55 -5.60 13.94
C SER A 297 -9.79 -4.86 15.26
N GLN A 298 -10.12 -5.59 16.33
CA GLN A 298 -10.26 -5.04 17.68
C GLN A 298 -8.92 -4.52 18.21
N ALA A 299 -7.84 -5.30 18.13
CA ALA A 299 -6.51 -4.90 18.56
C ALA A 299 -6.01 -3.66 17.79
N LYS A 300 -6.22 -3.62 16.46
CA LYS A 300 -5.88 -2.43 15.66
C LYS A 300 -6.69 -1.21 16.07
N ALA A 301 -7.99 -1.34 16.34
CA ALA A 301 -8.81 -0.24 16.82
C ALA A 301 -8.31 0.28 18.19
N GLN A 302 -7.95 -0.63 19.10
CA GLN A 302 -7.36 -0.26 20.39
C GLN A 302 -6.00 0.43 20.24
N ALA A 303 -5.14 -0.04 19.33
CA ALA A 303 -3.86 0.61 19.02
C ALA A 303 -4.06 2.06 18.55
N VAL A 304 -5.05 2.32 17.69
CA VAL A 304 -5.40 3.69 17.24
C VAL A 304 -5.84 4.56 18.41
N VAL A 305 -6.66 4.03 19.32
CA VAL A 305 -7.08 4.76 20.54
C VAL A 305 -5.88 5.09 21.43
N LEU A 306 -4.98 4.14 21.67
CA LEU A 306 -3.77 4.39 22.48
C LEU A 306 -2.83 5.39 21.82
N GLN A 307 -2.66 5.34 20.50
CA GLN A 307 -1.88 6.32 19.75
C GLN A 307 -2.44 7.74 19.92
N HIS A 308 -3.77 7.88 19.86
CA HIS A 308 -4.41 9.17 20.09
C HIS A 308 -4.20 9.66 21.52
N GLN A 309 -4.39 8.80 22.52
CA GLN A 309 -4.13 9.14 23.93
C GLN A 309 -2.68 9.55 24.19
N LEU A 310 -1.71 8.86 23.58
CA LEU A 310 -0.30 9.22 23.67
C LEU A 310 -0.03 10.60 23.05
N GLN A 311 -0.67 10.92 21.93
CA GLN A 311 -0.58 12.24 21.32
C GLN A 311 -1.17 13.34 22.21
N GLU A 312 -2.33 13.10 22.82
CA GLU A 312 -2.93 14.03 23.78
C GLU A 312 -2.03 14.28 24.99
N LEU A 313 -1.42 13.23 25.54
CA LEU A 313 -0.48 13.34 26.67
C LEU A 313 0.77 14.13 26.29
N LEU A 314 1.28 13.97 25.06
CA LEU A 314 2.38 14.77 24.55
C LEU A 314 2.00 16.25 24.46
N LEU A 315 0.84 16.58 23.89
CA LEU A 315 0.38 17.97 23.81
C LEU A 315 0.19 18.61 25.19
N GLN A 316 -0.43 17.89 26.14
CA GLN A 316 -0.56 18.35 27.53
C GLN A 316 0.79 18.62 28.19
N TYR A 317 1.79 17.78 27.89
CA TYR A 317 3.14 17.97 28.41
C TYR A 317 3.86 19.16 27.75
N ALA A 318 3.65 19.38 26.46
CA ALA A 318 4.16 20.57 25.76
C ALA A 318 3.58 21.86 26.38
N ASP A 319 2.28 21.92 26.66
CA ASP A 319 1.64 23.06 27.33
C ASP A 319 2.17 23.29 28.75
N ALA A 320 2.46 22.20 29.49
CA ALA A 320 2.99 22.28 30.84
C ALA A 320 4.46 22.78 30.89
N LYS A 321 5.23 22.61 29.81
CA LYS A 321 6.63 23.07 29.72
C LYS A 321 6.82 24.36 28.93
N GLY A 322 5.86 24.72 28.08
CA GLY A 322 5.86 25.96 27.28
C GLY A 322 5.47 27.21 28.07
N ASN A 323 4.70 27.05 29.15
CA ASN A 323 4.44 28.08 30.18
C ASN A 323 5.61 28.22 31.16
#